data_AF-A0AAU4GQV9-F1
#
_entry.id   AF-A0AAU4GQV9-F1
#
_cell.length_a   1.000
_cell.length_b   1.000
_cell.length_c   1.000
_cell.angle_alpha   90.00
_cell.angle_beta   90.00
_cell.angle_gamma   90.00
#
_symmetry.space_group_name_H-M   'P 1'
#
loop_
_entity.id
_entity.type
_entity.pdbx_description
1 polymer ?
#
loop_
_entity_poly.entity_id
_entity_poly.type
_entity_poly.pdbx_seq_one_letter_code
_entity_poly.pdbx_strand_id
1 'polypeptide(L)'
;MGALLEPTTEMGKWSVEVRRESAYLRCSGYNEHVWEDGPEPRHSPRVWWDPEQPLDGPDEIDWAAAFAVLAEDTGCVLAALDQILTDPGYGEFMREREPEAGVWRAKQTEDSVRLYGPTIAFGSREPWAVHDLVELVYSTLADLRDALASVVPVLP
;
A
#
# COMPACT_ATOMS: atom_id res chain seq x y z
N MET A 1 -8.99 7.27 -15.45
CA MET A 1 -10.12 6.54 -14.83
C MET A 1 -9.58 5.18 -14.42
N GLY A 2 -9.85 4.72 -13.20
CA GLY A 2 -9.38 3.43 -12.67
C GLY A 2 -10.54 2.45 -12.53
N ALA A 3 -10.21 1.20 -12.29
CA ALA A 3 -11.17 0.13 -12.06
C ALA A 3 -10.99 -0.43 -10.66
N LEU A 4 -12.07 -0.49 -9.88
CA LEU A 4 -12.08 -1.22 -8.62
C LEU A 4 -12.13 -2.72 -8.96
N LEU A 5 -11.14 -3.49 -8.51
CA LEU A 5 -11.17 -4.94 -8.66
C LEU A 5 -12.15 -5.55 -7.66
N GLU A 6 -12.84 -6.61 -8.06
CA GLU A 6 -13.69 -7.37 -7.13
C GLU A 6 -12.81 -8.00 -6.03
N PRO A 7 -13.03 -7.68 -4.74
CA PRO A 7 -12.20 -8.22 -3.66
C PRO A 7 -12.35 -9.75 -3.55
N THR A 8 -11.24 -10.47 -3.39
CA THR A 8 -11.29 -11.90 -3.05
C THR A 8 -11.51 -12.09 -1.54
N THR A 9 -11.95 -13.28 -1.15
CA THR A 9 -12.10 -13.62 0.28
C THR A 9 -10.78 -13.47 1.05
N GLU A 10 -9.64 -13.74 0.42
CA GLU A 10 -8.32 -13.67 1.07
C GLU A 10 -7.90 -12.24 1.40
N MET A 11 -8.43 -11.24 0.70
CA MET A 11 -8.14 -9.82 0.94
C MET A 11 -8.86 -9.27 2.18
N GLY A 12 -9.81 -10.01 2.75
CA GLY A 12 -10.55 -9.59 3.94
C GLY A 12 -11.26 -8.25 3.73
N LYS A 13 -10.82 -7.21 4.47
CA LYS A 13 -11.38 -5.85 4.39
C LYS A 13 -10.66 -4.94 3.39
N TRP A 14 -9.59 -5.43 2.77
CA TRP A 14 -8.79 -4.69 1.81
C TRP A 14 -9.41 -4.76 0.42
N SER A 15 -9.20 -3.70 -0.35
CA SER A 15 -9.65 -3.57 -1.72
C SER A 15 -8.59 -2.84 -2.54
N VAL A 16 -8.61 -3.07 -3.86
CA VAL A 16 -7.65 -2.46 -4.78
C VAL A 16 -8.37 -1.78 -5.94
N GLU A 17 -7.94 -0.56 -6.26
CA GLU A 17 -8.35 0.15 -7.46
C GLU A 17 -7.15 0.29 -8.39
N VAL A 18 -7.18 -0.36 -9.55
CA VAL A 18 -6.10 -0.28 -10.54
C VAL A 18 -6.21 0.98 -11.39
N ARG A 19 -5.06 1.59 -11.69
CA ARG A 19 -4.88 2.73 -12.59
C ARG A 19 -4.00 2.30 -13.77
N ARG A 20 -3.66 3.28 -14.62
CA ARG A 20 -2.79 3.07 -15.78
C ARG A 20 -1.35 2.72 -15.38
N GLU A 21 -0.82 3.34 -14.32
CA GLU A 21 0.60 3.26 -13.94
C GLU A 21 0.79 2.95 -12.44
N SER A 22 -0.31 2.79 -11.71
CA SER A 22 -0.34 2.63 -10.25
C SER A 22 -1.58 1.85 -9.83
N ALA A 23 -1.66 1.49 -8.55
CA ALA A 23 -2.88 0.99 -7.92
C ALA A 23 -3.07 1.62 -6.54
N TYR A 24 -4.32 1.77 -6.13
CA TYR A 24 -4.68 2.21 -4.80
C TYR A 24 -4.99 1.01 -3.93
N LEU A 25 -4.27 0.85 -2.83
CA LEU A 25 -4.57 -0.10 -1.77
C LEU A 25 -5.37 0.61 -0.69
N ARG A 26 -6.57 0.09 -0.38
CA ARG A 26 -7.55 0.75 0.48
C ARG A 26 -8.17 -0.26 1.44
N CYS A 27 -8.67 0.22 2.57
CA CYS A 27 -9.46 -0.60 3.48
C CYS A 27 -10.79 0.07 3.82
N SER A 28 -11.79 -0.74 4.17
CA SER A 28 -13.08 -0.26 4.68
C SER A 28 -12.95 0.35 6.08
N GLY A 29 -13.79 1.33 6.41
CA GLY A 29 -13.87 1.94 7.75
C GLY A 29 -13.35 3.38 7.86
N TYR A 30 -12.61 3.89 6.87
CA TYR A 30 -12.05 5.24 6.95
C TYR A 30 -13.12 6.34 6.89
N ASN A 31 -14.10 6.21 6.01
CA ASN A 31 -15.13 7.23 5.82
C ASN A 31 -16.03 7.35 7.06
N GLU A 32 -16.35 6.22 7.68
CA GLU A 32 -17.08 6.15 8.94
C GLU A 32 -16.32 6.88 10.05
N HIS A 33 -14.99 6.75 10.10
CA HIS A 33 -14.17 7.47 11.07
C HIS A 33 -14.14 8.98 10.83
N VAL A 34 -13.89 9.43 9.60
CA VAL A 34 -13.66 10.85 9.30
C VAL A 34 -14.95 11.66 9.19
N TRP A 35 -16.05 11.06 8.71
CA TRP A 35 -17.29 11.79 8.43
C TRP A 35 -18.41 11.51 9.43
N GLU A 36 -18.36 10.38 10.14
CA GLU A 36 -19.42 9.96 11.05
C GLU A 36 -18.99 9.94 12.53
N ASP A 37 -17.84 10.54 12.84
CA ASP A 37 -17.19 10.48 14.17
C ASP A 37 -17.03 9.03 14.67
N GLY A 38 -16.84 8.08 13.75
CA GLY A 38 -16.64 6.67 14.04
C GLY A 38 -15.28 6.40 14.71
N PRO A 39 -15.11 5.20 15.32
CA PRO A 39 -13.82 4.82 15.88
C PRO A 39 -12.74 4.77 14.78
N GLU A 40 -11.50 5.07 15.14
CA GLU A 40 -10.36 4.95 14.22
C GLU A 40 -10.33 3.55 13.57
N PRO A 41 -10.23 3.44 12.24
CA PRO A 41 -10.27 2.15 11.58
C PRO A 41 -9.01 1.36 11.96
N ARG A 42 -9.26 0.18 12.52
CA ARG A 42 -8.19 -0.75 12.89
C ARG A 42 -7.37 -1.16 11.66
N HIS A 43 -8.08 -1.61 10.63
CA HIS A 43 -7.51 -2.05 9.36
C HIS A 43 -7.48 -0.86 8.41
N SER A 44 -6.35 -0.19 8.34
CA SER A 44 -6.10 0.93 7.41
C SER A 44 -4.60 1.17 7.33
N PRO A 45 -4.10 1.63 6.17
CA PRO A 45 -2.71 2.01 6.05
C PRO A 45 -2.43 3.20 6.98
N ARG A 46 -1.33 3.10 7.73
CA ARG A 46 -0.77 4.21 8.51
C ARG A 46 0.46 4.72 7.82
N VAL A 47 0.48 5.98 7.44
CA VAL A 47 1.52 6.53 6.58
C VAL A 47 2.51 7.33 7.39
N TRP A 48 3.80 7.11 7.14
CA TRP A 48 4.86 7.89 7.73
C TRP A 48 5.44 8.85 6.71
N TRP A 49 5.25 10.13 7.01
CA TRP A 49 5.93 11.24 6.36
C TRP A 49 7.21 11.54 7.14
N ASP A 50 8.36 11.49 6.47
CA ASP A 50 9.60 12.01 7.03
C ASP A 50 9.78 13.46 6.52
N PRO A 51 9.47 14.49 7.33
CA PRO A 51 9.63 15.88 6.91
C PRO A 51 11.09 16.30 6.81
N GLU A 52 12.02 15.55 7.41
CA GLU A 52 13.46 15.83 7.38
C GLU A 52 14.14 15.15 6.18
N GLN A 53 13.56 14.06 5.68
CA GLN A 53 14.01 13.32 4.50
C GLN A 53 12.82 12.96 3.61
N PRO A 54 12.21 13.95 2.91
CA PRO A 54 11.20 13.65 1.92
C PRO A 54 11.80 12.76 0.83
N LEU A 55 11.02 11.80 0.33
CA LEU A 55 11.44 11.06 -0.85
C LEU A 55 11.38 11.99 -2.07
N ASP A 56 12.43 11.97 -2.88
CA ASP A 56 12.47 12.71 -4.14
C ASP A 56 11.41 12.16 -5.10
N GLY A 57 10.61 13.05 -5.67
CA GLY A 57 9.55 12.73 -6.61
C GLY A 57 9.28 13.88 -7.57
N PRO A 58 8.38 13.69 -8.55
CA PRO A 58 7.91 14.81 -9.37
C PRO A 58 7.38 15.94 -8.48
N ASP A 59 7.65 17.19 -8.83
CA ASP A 59 7.35 18.40 -8.03
C ASP A 59 5.86 18.57 -7.63
N GLU A 60 4.97 17.71 -8.13
CA GLU A 60 3.51 17.73 -7.90
C GLU A 60 2.99 16.53 -7.11
N ILE A 61 3.84 15.59 -6.71
CA ILE A 61 3.44 14.35 -6.02
C ILE A 61 4.10 14.28 -4.64
N ASP A 62 3.27 14.21 -3.60
CA ASP A 62 3.73 14.01 -2.23
C ASP A 62 4.06 12.54 -1.97
N TRP A 63 5.35 12.25 -1.78
CA TRP A 63 5.83 10.91 -1.44
C TRP A 63 6.05 10.75 0.07
N ALA A 64 5.38 9.76 0.65
CA ALA A 64 5.62 9.32 2.00
C ALA A 64 6.80 8.35 2.06
N ALA A 65 7.55 8.40 3.17
CA ALA A 65 8.73 7.57 3.39
C ALA A 65 8.38 6.09 3.65
N ALA A 66 7.21 5.83 4.22
CA ALA A 66 6.72 4.49 4.48
C ALA A 66 5.20 4.45 4.67
N PHE A 67 4.64 3.25 4.64
CA PHE A 67 3.37 2.96 5.30
C PHE A 67 3.47 1.71 6.16
N ALA A 68 2.50 1.53 7.05
CA ALA A 68 2.38 0.38 7.92
C ALA A 68 0.99 -0.22 7.85
N VAL A 69 0.95 -1.54 8.00
CA VAL A 69 -0.26 -2.33 8.16
C VAL A 69 -0.14 -3.18 9.42
N LEU A 70 -1.26 -3.62 9.98
CA LEU A 70 -1.23 -4.52 11.12
C LEU A 70 -0.59 -5.85 10.73
N ALA A 71 0.12 -6.48 11.67
CA ALA A 71 0.77 -7.76 11.42
C ALA A 71 -0.25 -8.84 10.98
N GLU A 72 -1.45 -8.82 11.57
CA GLU A 72 -2.56 -9.71 11.23
C GLU A 72 -3.11 -9.49 9.81
N ASP A 73 -2.96 -8.28 9.26
CA ASP A 73 -3.45 -7.93 7.92
C ASP A 73 -2.45 -8.31 6.82
N THR A 74 -1.24 -8.71 7.17
CA THR A 74 -0.16 -8.95 6.20
C THR A 74 -0.55 -9.93 5.10
N GLY A 75 -1.23 -11.03 5.45
CA GLY A 75 -1.71 -12.01 4.46
C GLY A 75 -2.79 -11.43 3.52
N CYS A 76 -3.67 -10.58 4.04
CA CYS A 76 -4.70 -9.91 3.25
C CYS A 76 -4.08 -8.89 2.27
N VAL A 77 -3.08 -8.14 2.74
CA VAL A 77 -2.36 -7.17 1.91
C VAL A 77 -1.55 -7.89 0.82
N LEU A 78 -0.92 -9.02 1.13
CA LEU A 78 -0.26 -9.84 0.11
C LEU A 78 -1.24 -10.33 -0.95
N ALA A 79 -2.42 -10.82 -0.57
CA ALA A 79 -3.45 -11.23 -1.52
C ALA A 79 -3.90 -10.06 -2.41
N ALA A 80 -4.03 -8.85 -1.83
CA ALA A 80 -4.35 -7.64 -2.59
C ALA A 80 -3.24 -7.26 -3.58
N LEU A 81 -1.97 -7.36 -3.19
CA LEU A 81 -0.83 -7.12 -4.09
C LEU A 81 -0.77 -8.17 -5.20
N ASP A 82 -0.94 -9.45 -4.86
CA ASP A 82 -0.98 -10.54 -5.84
C ASP A 82 -2.12 -10.33 -6.85
N GLN A 83 -3.28 -9.84 -6.42
CA GLN A 83 -4.37 -9.50 -7.33
C GLN A 83 -3.97 -8.41 -8.34
N ILE A 84 -3.31 -7.33 -7.89
CA ILE A 84 -2.82 -6.27 -8.79
C ILE A 84 -1.78 -6.83 -9.77
N LEU A 85 -0.85 -7.66 -9.31
CA LEU A 85 0.20 -8.25 -10.17
C LEU A 85 -0.38 -9.20 -11.23
N THR A 86 -1.56 -9.77 -11.00
CA THR A 86 -2.29 -10.60 -11.98
C THR A 86 -3.20 -9.81 -12.91
N ASP A 87 -3.40 -8.50 -12.66
CA ASP A 87 -4.23 -7.66 -13.52
C ASP A 87 -3.59 -7.47 -14.91
N PRO A 88 -4.37 -7.58 -16.01
CA PRO A 88 -3.84 -7.37 -17.35
C PRO A 88 -3.18 -6.00 -17.56
N GLY A 89 -3.68 -4.95 -16.90
CA GLY A 89 -3.14 -3.59 -16.98
C GLY A 89 -1.74 -3.48 -16.38
N TYR A 90 -1.47 -4.19 -15.28
CA TYR A 90 -0.10 -4.30 -14.75
C TYR A 90 0.82 -4.97 -15.76
N GLY A 91 0.39 -6.09 -16.35
CA GLY A 91 1.19 -6.81 -17.36
C GLY A 91 1.39 -6.03 -18.66
N GLU A 92 0.47 -5.14 -19.03
CA GLU A 92 0.63 -4.19 -20.15
C GLU A 92 1.67 -3.13 -19.83
N PHE A 93 1.57 -2.49 -18.66
CA PHE A 93 2.54 -1.47 -18.23
C PHE A 93 3.97 -2.02 -18.16
N MET A 94 4.16 -3.21 -17.57
CA MET A 94 5.50 -3.83 -17.44
C MET A 94 6.10 -4.32 -18.77
N ARG A 95 5.31 -4.39 -19.86
CA ARG A 95 5.86 -4.63 -21.20
C ARG A 95 6.50 -3.38 -21.80
N GLU A 96 6.10 -2.20 -21.33
CA GLU A 96 6.58 -0.90 -21.83
C GLU A 96 7.65 -0.27 -20.92
N ARG A 97 7.79 -0.76 -19.69
CA ARG A 97 8.66 -0.22 -18.64
C ARG A 97 9.44 -1.32 -17.94
N GLU A 98 10.67 -1.03 -17.55
CA GLU A 98 11.47 -1.96 -16.76
C GLU A 98 11.06 -1.91 -15.27
N PRO A 99 11.03 -3.06 -14.56
CA PRO A 99 10.84 -3.08 -13.12
C PRO A 99 12.01 -2.43 -12.40
N GLU A 100 11.70 -1.73 -11.32
CA GLU A 100 12.64 -1.23 -10.34
C GLU A 100 12.68 -2.19 -9.15
N ALA A 101 13.88 -2.61 -8.75
CA ALA A 101 14.09 -3.59 -7.68
C ALA A 101 15.03 -3.06 -6.60
N GLY A 102 14.89 -3.56 -5.37
CA GLY A 102 15.70 -3.12 -4.22
C GLY A 102 15.31 -1.75 -3.66
N VAL A 103 14.11 -1.29 -3.98
CA VAL A 103 13.55 -0.01 -3.56
C VAL A 103 12.86 -0.16 -2.19
N TRP A 104 12.15 -1.26 -2.00
CA TRP A 104 11.35 -1.51 -0.81
C TRP A 104 12.11 -2.27 0.27
N ARG A 105 11.83 -1.92 1.53
CA ARG A 105 12.28 -2.66 2.70
C ARG A 105 11.11 -2.85 3.65
N ALA A 106 10.93 -4.09 4.12
CA ALA A 106 9.94 -4.40 5.14
C ALA A 106 10.62 -4.59 6.50
N LYS A 107 9.96 -4.12 7.56
CA LYS A 107 10.37 -4.36 8.95
C LYS A 107 9.15 -4.76 9.78
N GLN A 108 9.20 -5.97 10.32
CA GLN A 108 8.20 -6.43 11.28
C GLN A 108 8.47 -5.83 12.67
N THR A 109 7.38 -5.48 13.35
CA THR A 109 7.30 -5.13 14.77
C THR A 109 6.29 -6.05 15.44
N GLU A 110 6.04 -5.88 16.75
CA GLU A 110 5.07 -6.71 17.49
C GLU A 110 3.67 -6.67 16.86
N ASP A 111 3.17 -5.46 16.54
CA ASP A 111 1.78 -5.28 16.10
C ASP A 111 1.64 -4.92 14.61
N SER A 112 2.74 -4.58 13.93
CA SER A 112 2.68 -4.02 12.57
C SER A 112 3.85 -4.45 11.70
N VAL A 113 3.64 -4.37 10.38
CA VAL A 113 4.70 -4.42 9.37
C VAL A 113 4.84 -3.04 8.75
N ARG A 114 6.05 -2.49 8.80
CA ARG A 114 6.40 -1.20 8.18
C ARG A 114 7.07 -1.44 6.84
N LEU A 115 6.61 -0.76 5.80
CA LEU A 115 7.05 -0.86 4.43
C LEU A 115 7.65 0.48 4.02
N TYR A 116 8.98 0.54 3.97
CA TYR A 116 9.75 1.72 3.60
C TYR A 116 10.00 1.70 2.11
N GLY A 117 9.60 2.77 1.43
CA GLY A 117 9.64 2.86 -0.01
C GLY A 117 8.68 3.91 -0.55
N PRO A 118 8.71 4.13 -1.88
CA PRO A 118 7.97 5.18 -2.55
C PRO A 118 6.47 4.90 -2.46
N THR A 119 5.81 5.60 -1.53
CA THR A 119 4.37 5.52 -1.31
C THR A 119 3.75 6.88 -1.57
N ILE A 120 2.66 6.94 -2.32
CA ILE A 120 1.88 8.18 -2.46
C ILE A 120 0.69 8.08 -1.52
N ALA A 121 0.44 9.10 -0.72
CA ALA A 121 -0.70 9.16 0.17
C ALA A 121 -1.29 10.56 0.21
N PHE A 122 -2.60 10.65 0.37
CA PHE A 122 -3.33 11.92 0.39
C PHE A 122 -3.90 12.15 1.78
N GLY A 123 -3.80 13.36 2.32
CA GLY A 123 -4.39 13.73 3.60
C GLY A 123 -3.37 14.25 4.60
N SER A 124 -3.52 13.86 5.87
CA SER A 124 -2.66 14.35 6.96
C SER A 124 -1.20 14.02 6.71
N ARG A 125 -0.31 14.96 7.06
CA ARG A 125 1.15 14.74 7.06
C ARG A 125 1.70 14.42 8.44
N GLU A 126 0.83 14.17 9.42
CA GLU A 126 1.26 13.72 10.74
C GLU A 126 1.91 12.33 10.64
N PRO A 127 3.03 12.08 11.32
CA PRO A 127 3.67 10.77 11.33
C PRO A 127 2.72 9.66 11.79
N TRP A 128 2.57 8.62 10.96
CA TRP A 128 1.69 7.47 11.21
C TRP A 128 0.21 7.79 11.26
N ALA A 129 -0.22 8.89 10.63
CA ALA A 129 -1.63 9.18 10.42
C ALA A 129 -2.32 8.02 9.68
N VAL A 130 -3.60 7.82 9.99
CA VAL A 130 -4.46 6.88 9.26
C VAL A 130 -4.87 7.51 7.94
N HIS A 131 -4.78 6.75 6.85
CA HIS A 131 -5.22 7.16 5.52
C HIS A 131 -6.27 6.19 4.96
N ASP A 132 -7.11 6.70 4.06
CA ASP A 132 -8.12 5.91 3.35
C ASP A 132 -7.49 4.90 2.40
N LEU A 133 -6.42 5.35 1.74
CA LEU A 133 -5.67 4.61 0.75
C LEU A 133 -4.20 5.02 0.74
N VAL A 134 -3.40 4.13 0.18
CA VAL A 134 -2.08 4.45 -0.35
C VAL A 134 -2.04 4.10 -1.82
N GLU A 135 -1.39 4.94 -2.62
CA GLU A 135 -1.10 4.69 -4.02
C GLU A 135 0.30 4.08 -4.16
N LEU A 136 0.35 2.98 -4.92
CA LEU A 136 1.51 2.13 -5.14
C LEU A 136 1.83 2.13 -6.64
N VAL A 137 3.07 2.49 -7.00
CA VAL A 137 3.49 2.58 -8.40
C VAL A 137 3.89 1.21 -8.94
N TYR A 138 3.43 0.89 -10.16
CA TYR A 138 3.65 -0.43 -10.78
C TYR A 138 5.12 -0.80 -10.93
N SER A 139 6.00 0.15 -11.26
CA SER A 139 7.43 -0.15 -11.46
C SER A 139 8.11 -0.78 -10.25
N THR A 140 7.61 -0.52 -9.03
CA THR A 140 8.20 -1.03 -7.77
C THR A 140 7.31 -2.09 -7.08
N LEU A 141 6.15 -2.42 -7.65
CA LEU A 141 5.11 -3.18 -6.95
C LEU A 141 5.50 -4.64 -6.66
N ALA A 142 6.23 -5.28 -7.59
CA ALA A 142 6.75 -6.63 -7.37
C ALA A 142 7.77 -6.66 -6.22
N ASP A 143 8.64 -5.66 -6.15
CA ASP A 143 9.63 -5.52 -5.08
C ASP A 143 8.97 -5.27 -3.72
N LEU A 144 7.91 -4.45 -3.67
CA LEU A 144 7.07 -4.29 -2.47
C LEU A 144 6.47 -5.62 -2.00
N ARG A 145 5.87 -6.36 -2.94
CA ARG A 145 5.24 -7.66 -2.65
C ARG A 145 6.27 -8.64 -2.08
N ASP A 146 7.46 -8.72 -2.66
CA ASP A 146 8.53 -9.61 -2.19
C ASP A 146 9.11 -9.16 -0.85
N ALA A 147 9.28 -7.85 -0.63
CA ALA A 147 9.68 -7.30 0.65
C ALA A 147 8.69 -7.67 1.75
N LEU A 148 7.37 -7.53 1.51
CA LEU A 148 6.33 -7.92 2.45
C LEU A 148 6.34 -9.43 2.70
N ALA A 149 6.45 -10.25 1.65
CA ALA A 149 6.53 -11.71 1.75
C ALA A 149 7.70 -12.18 2.62
N SER A 150 8.83 -11.47 2.57
CA SER A 150 10.05 -11.82 3.33
C SER A 150 9.90 -11.68 4.85
N VAL A 151 8.91 -10.93 5.32
CA VAL A 151 8.67 -10.69 6.76
C VAL A 151 7.40 -11.38 7.26
N VAL A 152 6.71 -12.14 6.41
CA VAL A 152 5.60 -12.99 6.85
C VAL A 152 6.20 -14.23 7.50
N PRO A 153 5.93 -14.49 8.79
CA PRO A 153 6.33 -15.76 9.37
C PRO A 153 5.64 -16.87 8.59
N VAL A 154 6.44 -17.77 8.01
CA VAL A 154 5.93 -19.05 7.50
C VAL A 154 5.28 -19.74 8.70
N LEU A 155 3.95 -19.71 8.78
CA LEU A 155 3.22 -20.46 9.79
C LEU A 155 3.59 -21.94 9.58
N PRO A 156 4.17 -22.61 10.59
CA PRO A 156 4.54 -24.03 10.48
C PRO A 156 3.32 -24.95 10.33
#